data_AF-A0A2S9HP41-F1
#
_entry.id   AF-A0A2S9HP41-F1
#
_cell.length_a   1.000
_cell.length_b   1.000
_cell.length_c   1.000
_cell.angle_alpha   90.00
_cell.angle_beta   90.00
_cell.angle_gamma   90.00
#
_symmetry.space_group_name_H-M   'P 1'
#
loop_
_entity.id
_entity.type
_entity.pdbx_description
1 polymer ?
#
loop_
_entity_poly.entity_id
_entity_poly.type
_entity_poly.pdbx_seq_one_letter_code
_entity_poly.pdbx_strand_id
1 'polypeptide(L)'
;MAVLSNIGVALFFIAFILLILCIISFFKKTGKTKQYGRPTVILFMISIHLIGMGTTKSEHPVIDFFATLSLILFIFFLVLAILSVIKKTGVAKKQFIITAILFVIFVALSSISAPSSEKTAATSKKVASNNAEQKESEKKKELEKKEAEEQALKQEDEKRLADEQARKQQEEQKRLADEQARKQQEEQKRLADEQARKQQEEQKRLADEQARKQQEEQKRLADEQARKQQEEQKRLADEQARKQQEEQKRLADEQARKQQEEQKRLADEQARKQQEEQKRQADEQARKQQEEQKRQADEQARKQQEDQQKVQQAQTQPAASNNSNVTYKNCTEVKNAGKAPLYRDQPGYSSKLDRDGDGVACEK
;
A
#
# COMPACT_ATOMS: atom_id res chain seq x y z
N MET A 1 18.69 50.28 -14.22
CA MET A 1 17.77 50.18 -13.07
C MET A 1 16.50 49.33 -13.34
N ALA A 2 16.07 49.12 -14.59
CA ALA A 2 14.88 48.30 -14.89
C ALA A 2 15.05 46.78 -14.65
N VAL A 3 16.25 46.23 -14.88
CA VAL A 3 16.51 44.77 -14.74
C VAL A 3 16.51 44.33 -13.26
N LEU A 4 17.02 45.17 -12.35
CA LEU A 4 16.97 44.93 -10.91
C LEU A 4 15.54 44.97 -10.35
N SER A 5 14.67 45.79 -10.95
CA SER A 5 13.24 45.86 -10.57
C SER A 5 12.48 44.57 -10.90
N ASN A 6 12.69 44.01 -12.09
CA ASN A 6 12.05 42.75 -12.50
C ASN A 6 12.53 41.55 -11.70
N ILE A 7 13.81 41.54 -11.28
CA ILE A 7 14.35 40.48 -10.42
C ILE A 7 13.74 40.59 -9.01
N GLY A 8 13.58 41.81 -8.47
CA GLY A 8 12.91 42.03 -7.19
C GLY A 8 11.46 41.55 -7.19
N VAL A 9 10.73 41.84 -8.27
CA VAL A 9 9.35 41.38 -8.47
C VAL A 9 9.28 39.85 -8.61
N ALA A 10 10.18 39.24 -9.38
CA ALA A 10 10.24 37.79 -9.53
C ALA A 10 10.57 37.07 -8.21
N LEU A 11 11.54 37.58 -7.44
CA LEU A 11 11.90 37.04 -6.14
C LEU A 11 10.77 37.20 -5.12
N PHE A 12 10.03 38.31 -5.19
CA PHE A 12 8.84 38.52 -4.36
C PHE A 12 7.74 37.50 -4.68
N PHE A 13 7.46 37.24 -5.96
CA PHE A 13 6.48 36.21 -6.36
C PHE A 13 6.93 34.81 -5.96
N ILE A 14 8.22 34.49 -6.08
CA ILE A 14 8.75 33.19 -5.64
C ILE A 14 8.59 33.03 -4.13
N ALA A 15 8.97 34.05 -3.34
CA ALA A 15 8.79 34.05 -1.89
C ALA A 15 7.30 33.92 -1.49
N PHE A 16 6.42 34.59 -2.22
CA PHE A 16 4.98 34.52 -2.01
C PHE A 16 4.40 33.13 -2.32
N ILE A 17 4.81 32.50 -3.42
CA ILE A 17 4.41 31.13 -3.77
C ILE A 17 4.90 30.14 -2.71
N LEU A 18 6.14 30.26 -2.26
CA LEU A 18 6.69 29.40 -1.20
C LEU A 18 5.96 29.58 0.13
N LEU A 19 5.59 30.81 0.49
CA LEU A 19 4.80 31.09 1.69
C LEU A 19 3.38 30.50 1.60
N ILE A 20 2.72 30.61 0.44
CA ILE A 20 1.42 29.96 0.19
C ILE A 20 1.53 28.44 0.33
N LEU A 21 2.55 27.83 -0.27
CA LEU A 21 2.79 26.38 -0.17
C LEU A 21 3.07 25.94 1.27
N CYS A 22 3.77 26.77 2.04
CA CYS A 22 4.04 26.54 3.46
C CYS A 22 2.74 26.58 4.29
N ILE A 23 1.88 27.57 4.03
CA ILE A 23 0.56 27.70 4.66
C ILE A 23 -0.35 26.51 4.29
N ILE A 24 -0.39 26.12 3.01
CA ILE A 24 -1.15 24.95 2.55
C ILE A 24 -0.65 23.68 3.26
N SER A 25 0.67 23.51 3.37
CA SER A 25 1.27 22.36 4.05
C SER A 25 0.97 22.34 5.54
N PHE A 26 0.92 23.50 6.19
CA PHE A 26 0.54 23.65 7.59
C PHE A 26 -0.94 23.27 7.82
N PHE A 27 -1.84 23.69 6.93
CA PHE A 27 -3.25 23.30 6.96
C PHE A 27 -3.49 21.83 6.57
N LYS A 28 -2.60 21.24 5.77
CA LYS A 28 -2.66 19.82 5.43
C LYS A 28 -2.18 18.93 6.58
N LYS A 29 -1.26 19.43 7.42
CA LYS A 29 -0.69 18.72 8.58
C LYS A 29 -1.56 18.82 9.84
N THR A 30 -2.34 19.88 9.98
CA THR A 30 -3.27 20.07 11.10
C THR A 30 -4.70 19.92 10.61
N GLY A 31 -5.27 18.71 10.72
CA GLY A 31 -6.60 18.32 10.19
C GLY A 31 -7.82 19.04 10.78
N LYS A 32 -7.71 20.31 11.20
CA LYS A 32 -8.80 21.14 11.74
C LYS A 32 -9.04 22.36 10.83
N THR A 33 -9.52 22.10 9.62
CA THR A 33 -9.71 23.11 8.56
C THR A 33 -11.02 23.90 8.62
N LYS A 34 -11.71 23.99 9.79
CA LYS A 34 -13.08 24.55 9.79
C LYS A 34 -13.38 25.77 10.66
N GLN A 35 -12.42 26.36 11.38
CA GLN A 35 -12.78 27.51 12.23
C GLN A 35 -11.82 28.71 12.21
N TYR A 36 -10.52 28.54 11.95
CA TYR A 36 -9.54 29.64 12.09
C TYR A 36 -8.77 30.03 10.82
N GLY A 37 -8.85 29.25 9.72
CA GLY A 37 -8.07 29.55 8.51
C GLY A 37 -8.56 30.77 7.71
N ARG A 38 -9.85 31.09 7.77
CA ARG A 38 -10.42 32.25 7.04
C ARG A 38 -10.07 33.60 7.67
N PRO A 39 -10.21 33.81 8.99
CA PRO A 39 -9.88 35.11 9.59
C PRO A 39 -8.39 35.44 9.53
N THR A 40 -7.49 34.47 9.65
CA THR A 40 -6.03 34.73 9.59
C THR A 40 -5.58 35.19 8.20
N VAL A 41 -6.14 34.63 7.14
CA VAL A 41 -5.84 35.04 5.75
C VAL A 41 -6.39 36.45 5.47
N ILE A 42 -7.57 36.76 5.98
CA ILE A 42 -8.17 38.11 5.84
C ILE A 42 -7.36 39.16 6.61
N LEU A 43 -6.96 38.86 7.86
CA LEU A 43 -6.12 39.77 8.65
C LEU A 43 -4.74 39.98 8.01
N PHE A 44 -4.19 38.96 7.36
CA PHE A 44 -2.92 39.06 6.63
C PHE A 44 -3.04 39.93 5.36
N MET A 45 -4.14 39.80 4.62
CA MET A 45 -4.45 40.69 3.47
C MET A 45 -4.63 42.15 3.91
N ILE A 46 -5.24 42.38 5.08
CA ILE A 46 -5.40 43.72 5.68
C ILE A 46 -4.05 44.28 6.13
N SER A 47 -3.18 43.45 6.71
CA SER A 47 -1.84 43.88 7.14
C SER A 47 -0.94 44.26 5.96
N ILE A 48 -1.07 43.57 4.81
CA ILE A 48 -0.40 43.92 3.56
C ILE A 48 -0.95 45.23 2.97
N HIS A 49 -2.27 45.47 3.09
CA HIS A 49 -2.91 46.75 2.74
C HIS A 49 -2.31 47.94 3.50
N LEU A 50 -2.11 47.78 4.82
CA LEU A 50 -1.53 48.81 5.68
C LEU A 50 -0.07 49.12 5.32
N ILE A 51 0.68 48.12 4.82
CA ILE A 51 2.05 48.32 4.36
C ILE A 51 2.09 48.97 2.97
N GLY A 52 1.14 48.65 2.08
CA GLY A 52 1.03 49.23 0.73
C GLY A 52 0.60 50.69 0.69
N MET A 53 -0.17 51.16 1.68
CA MET A 53 -0.51 52.58 1.85
C MET A 53 0.67 53.44 2.35
N GLY A 54 1.77 52.80 2.78
CA GLY A 54 2.91 53.48 3.40
C GLY A 54 3.93 54.08 2.44
N THR A 55 3.83 53.87 1.12
CA THR A 55 4.89 54.29 0.21
C THR A 55 4.40 54.99 -1.05
N THR A 56 4.94 56.19 -1.23
CA THR A 56 5.03 57.03 -2.44
C THR A 56 4.01 58.17 -2.56
N LYS A 57 4.54 59.40 -2.53
CA LYS A 57 3.85 60.61 -3.02
C LYS A 57 3.69 60.46 -4.54
N SER A 58 2.47 60.28 -5.02
CA SER A 58 2.14 60.34 -6.44
C SER A 58 1.24 61.54 -6.73
N GLU A 59 1.43 62.18 -7.89
CA GLU A 59 0.73 63.42 -8.28
C GLU A 59 -0.78 63.22 -8.53
N HIS A 60 -1.23 61.97 -8.67
CA HIS A 60 -2.64 61.61 -8.82
C HIS A 60 -3.03 60.45 -7.89
N PRO A 61 -3.17 60.71 -6.58
CA PRO A 61 -3.48 59.69 -5.57
C PRO A 61 -4.81 58.96 -5.85
N VAL A 62 -5.71 59.60 -6.59
CA VAL A 62 -7.00 59.04 -7.00
C VAL A 62 -6.82 57.94 -8.06
N ILE A 63 -5.93 58.12 -9.04
CA ILE A 63 -5.71 57.14 -10.11
C ILE A 63 -5.03 55.90 -9.55
N ASP A 64 -4.05 56.07 -8.67
CA ASP A 64 -3.40 54.95 -7.98
C ASP A 64 -4.37 54.21 -7.07
N PHE A 65 -5.28 54.92 -6.39
CA PHE A 65 -6.34 54.30 -5.60
C PHE A 65 -7.28 53.45 -6.48
N PHE A 66 -7.68 53.93 -7.65
CA PHE A 66 -8.52 53.14 -8.57
C PHE A 66 -7.77 52.00 -9.23
N ALA A 67 -6.49 52.17 -9.57
CA ALA A 67 -5.66 51.11 -10.13
C ALA A 67 -5.40 49.99 -9.12
N THR A 68 -5.10 50.35 -7.87
CA THR A 68 -4.95 49.40 -6.77
C THR A 68 -6.27 48.70 -6.45
N LEU A 69 -7.38 49.44 -6.34
CA LEU A 69 -8.71 48.86 -6.13
C LEU A 69 -9.09 47.89 -7.26
N SER A 70 -8.82 48.26 -8.51
CA SER A 70 -9.02 47.40 -9.68
C SER A 70 -8.17 46.13 -9.61
N LEU A 71 -6.89 46.24 -9.25
CA LEU A 71 -5.99 45.10 -9.09
C LEU A 71 -6.43 44.18 -7.95
N ILE A 72 -6.90 44.74 -6.83
CA ILE A 72 -7.40 43.99 -5.67
C ILE A 72 -8.67 43.21 -6.05
N LEU A 73 -9.61 43.87 -6.73
CA LEU A 73 -10.82 43.23 -7.23
C LEU A 73 -10.46 42.12 -8.23
N PHE A 74 -9.52 42.37 -9.13
CA PHE A 74 -9.04 41.37 -10.09
C PHE A 74 -8.46 40.14 -9.39
N ILE A 75 -7.56 40.31 -8.42
CA ILE A 75 -6.97 39.20 -7.66
C ILE A 75 -8.04 38.46 -6.84
N PHE A 76 -8.99 39.17 -6.21
CA PHE A 76 -10.10 38.57 -5.48
C PHE A 76 -10.96 37.69 -6.40
N PHE A 77 -11.29 38.16 -7.60
CA PHE A 77 -12.04 37.38 -8.60
C PHE A 77 -11.24 36.20 -9.14
N LEU A 78 -9.92 36.34 -9.33
CA LEU A 78 -9.04 35.26 -9.76
C LEU A 78 -8.98 34.14 -8.69
N VAL A 79 -8.87 34.52 -7.42
CA VAL A 79 -8.91 33.58 -6.29
C VAL A 79 -10.28 32.91 -6.18
N LEU A 80 -11.39 33.64 -6.36
CA LEU A 80 -12.73 33.05 -6.39
C LEU A 80 -12.92 32.09 -7.57
N ALA A 81 -12.39 32.42 -8.75
CA ALA A 81 -12.42 31.56 -9.93
C ALA A 81 -11.63 30.26 -9.68
N ILE A 82 -10.42 30.36 -9.13
CA ILE A 82 -9.61 29.19 -8.77
C ILE A 82 -10.30 28.34 -7.69
N LEU A 83 -10.88 28.96 -6.66
CA LEU A 83 -11.64 28.24 -5.62
C LEU A 83 -12.90 27.58 -6.18
N SER A 84 -13.55 28.18 -7.18
CA SER A 84 -14.71 27.61 -7.87
C SER A 84 -14.32 26.44 -8.79
N VAL A 85 -13.10 26.41 -9.30
CA VAL A 85 -12.56 25.26 -10.07
C VAL A 85 -12.20 24.10 -9.14
N ILE A 86 -11.69 24.41 -7.93
CA ILE A 86 -11.30 23.39 -6.94
C ILE A 86 -12.52 22.81 -6.18
N LYS A 87 -13.59 23.58 -5.97
CA LYS A 87 -14.84 23.08 -5.36
C LYS A 87 -15.85 22.68 -6.42
N LYS A 88 -15.83 21.40 -6.77
CA LYS A 88 -16.85 20.70 -7.56
C LYS A 88 -18.20 20.65 -6.80
N THR A 89 -18.98 21.73 -6.79
CA THR A 89 -20.41 21.72 -6.38
C THR A 89 -21.26 22.60 -7.31
N GLY A 90 -22.24 21.97 -7.95
CA GLY A 90 -23.00 22.41 -9.12
C GLY A 90 -23.97 23.59 -8.96
N VAL A 91 -23.67 24.59 -8.12
CA VAL A 91 -24.52 25.78 -7.95
C VAL A 91 -23.81 27.10 -8.32
N ALA A 92 -22.51 27.06 -8.64
CA ALA A 92 -21.70 28.26 -8.91
C ALA A 92 -21.88 28.89 -10.31
N LYS A 93 -22.53 28.19 -11.26
CA LYS A 93 -22.65 28.68 -12.66
C LYS A 93 -23.55 29.92 -12.82
N LYS A 94 -24.59 30.07 -11.98
CA LYS A 94 -25.54 31.20 -12.11
C LYS A 94 -25.01 32.51 -11.55
N GLN A 95 -24.13 32.47 -10.54
CA GLN A 95 -23.56 33.68 -9.92
C GLN A 95 -22.41 34.27 -10.76
N PHE A 96 -21.66 33.44 -11.49
CA PHE A 96 -20.54 33.89 -12.33
C PHE A 96 -20.98 34.74 -13.54
N ILE A 97 -22.13 34.40 -14.15
CA ILE A 97 -22.69 35.14 -15.28
C ILE A 97 -23.21 36.51 -14.84
N ILE A 98 -23.86 36.60 -13.67
CA ILE A 98 -24.39 37.86 -13.13
C ILE A 98 -23.24 38.84 -12.82
N THR A 99 -22.14 38.37 -12.24
CA THR A 99 -20.99 39.23 -11.93
C THR A 99 -20.23 39.68 -13.19
N ALA A 100 -20.10 38.82 -14.20
CA ALA A 100 -19.51 39.19 -15.48
C ALA A 100 -20.36 40.23 -16.25
N ILE A 101 -21.69 40.09 -16.22
CA ILE A 101 -22.61 41.04 -16.85
C ILE A 101 -22.56 42.41 -16.15
N LEU A 102 -22.54 42.44 -14.80
CA LEU A 102 -22.41 43.70 -14.05
C LEU A 102 -21.07 44.42 -14.32
N PHE A 103 -19.99 43.67 -14.53
CA PHE A 103 -18.69 44.21 -14.88
C PHE A 103 -18.67 44.85 -16.28
N VAL A 104 -19.28 44.21 -17.27
CA VAL A 104 -19.41 44.76 -18.64
C VAL A 104 -20.28 46.01 -18.66
N ILE A 105 -21.36 46.05 -17.87
CA ILE A 105 -22.24 47.22 -17.73
C ILE A 105 -21.49 48.40 -17.09
N PHE A 106 -20.68 48.15 -16.05
CA PHE A 106 -19.88 49.17 -15.38
C PHE A 106 -18.82 49.82 -16.30
N VAL A 107 -18.17 49.00 -17.15
CA VAL A 107 -17.24 49.48 -18.16
C VAL A 107 -17.95 50.30 -19.24
N ALA A 108 -19.14 49.88 -19.70
CA ALA A 108 -19.90 50.60 -20.72
C ALA A 108 -20.46 51.96 -20.25
N LEU A 109 -20.86 52.07 -18.98
CA LEU A 109 -21.37 53.32 -18.39
C LEU A 109 -20.27 54.37 -18.18
N SER A 110 -19.01 53.95 -18.12
CA SER A 110 -17.86 54.83 -17.90
C SER A 110 -17.38 55.54 -19.19
N SER A 111 -17.99 55.28 -20.36
CA SER A 111 -17.48 55.73 -21.66
C SER A 111 -18.29 56.84 -22.37
N ILE A 112 -19.36 57.39 -21.77
CA ILE A 112 -20.17 58.42 -22.43
C ILE A 112 -19.96 59.78 -21.76
N SER A 113 -19.12 60.61 -22.38
CA SER A 113 -19.01 62.04 -22.07
C SER A 113 -18.51 62.82 -23.30
N ALA A 114 -19.43 63.41 -24.09
CA ALA A 114 -19.37 64.77 -24.66
C ALA A 114 -20.46 64.99 -25.77
N PRO A 115 -21.00 66.22 -25.94
CA PRO A 115 -22.14 66.52 -26.84
C PRO A 115 -21.77 67.29 -28.12
N SER A 116 -22.66 67.30 -29.12
CA SER A 116 -22.57 68.13 -30.34
C SER A 116 -23.87 68.92 -30.59
N SER A 117 -23.73 70.12 -31.15
CA SER A 117 -24.76 71.14 -31.40
C SER A 117 -24.81 71.45 -32.90
N GLU A 118 -26.00 71.61 -33.48
CA GLU A 118 -26.16 72.23 -34.82
C GLU A 118 -27.44 73.08 -34.92
N LYS A 119 -27.32 74.16 -35.70
CA LYS A 119 -28.20 75.32 -35.84
C LYS A 119 -28.66 75.41 -37.30
N THR A 120 -29.90 75.80 -37.58
CA THR A 120 -30.28 76.36 -38.90
C THR A 120 -31.40 77.39 -38.74
N ALA A 121 -31.31 78.47 -39.52
CA ALA A 121 -32.21 79.62 -39.50
C ALA A 121 -32.71 79.96 -40.91
N ALA A 122 -33.93 80.53 -40.94
CA ALA A 122 -34.46 81.58 -41.82
C ALA A 122 -34.88 81.25 -43.28
N THR A 123 -35.82 81.91 -43.95
CA THR A 123 -37.04 82.73 -43.69
C THR A 123 -37.44 83.38 -45.04
N SER A 124 -38.76 83.48 -45.35
CA SER A 124 -39.45 84.69 -45.90
C SER A 124 -39.61 85.02 -47.42
N LYS A 125 -40.90 85.30 -47.76
CA LYS A 125 -41.50 86.46 -48.51
C LYS A 125 -41.37 86.52 -50.06
N LYS A 126 -42.26 87.20 -50.83
CA LYS A 126 -43.53 87.96 -50.64
C LYS A 126 -44.00 88.52 -52.01
N VAL A 127 -45.32 88.51 -52.27
CA VAL A 127 -46.23 89.50 -52.93
C VAL A 127 -45.78 90.15 -54.26
N ALA A 128 -46.49 89.93 -55.37
CA ALA A 128 -47.72 90.60 -55.88
C ALA A 128 -47.53 92.03 -56.43
N SER A 129 -48.15 92.31 -57.59
CA SER A 129 -49.02 93.49 -57.80
C SER A 129 -49.70 93.44 -59.17
N ASN A 130 -50.91 94.00 -59.20
CA ASN A 130 -51.86 94.18 -60.30
C ASN A 130 -51.47 95.31 -61.27
N ASN A 131 -52.07 95.33 -62.48
CA ASN A 131 -52.92 96.46 -62.90
C ASN A 131 -53.78 96.18 -64.15
N ALA A 132 -54.99 96.77 -64.15
CA ALA A 132 -55.93 96.91 -65.27
C ALA A 132 -55.44 98.04 -66.23
N GLU A 133 -55.91 98.28 -67.46
CA GLU A 133 -57.22 98.24 -68.11
C GLU A 133 -57.01 98.13 -69.64
N GLN A 134 -58.00 97.63 -70.41
CA GLN A 134 -58.55 98.36 -71.57
C GLN A 134 -59.53 97.49 -72.37
N LYS A 135 -60.71 98.07 -72.52
CA LYS A 135 -61.98 97.49 -72.90
C LYS A 135 -62.31 97.89 -74.34
N GLU A 136 -61.57 97.35 -75.29
CA GLU A 136 -61.96 97.27 -76.71
C GLU A 136 -61.36 96.01 -77.35
N SER A 137 -61.39 94.96 -76.53
CA SER A 137 -60.84 93.65 -76.81
C SER A 137 -61.75 92.57 -76.25
N GLU A 138 -62.87 92.89 -75.61
CA GLU A 138 -63.67 91.94 -74.83
C GLU A 138 -64.27 90.81 -75.66
N LYS A 139 -64.69 91.01 -76.92
CA LYS A 139 -65.27 89.90 -77.71
C LYS A 139 -64.22 88.97 -78.35
N LYS A 140 -63.04 89.50 -78.70
CA LYS A 140 -61.89 88.73 -79.23
C LYS A 140 -61.08 88.09 -78.08
N LYS A 141 -60.88 88.81 -76.98
CA LYS A 141 -60.35 88.28 -75.71
C LYS A 141 -61.30 87.31 -75.05
N GLU A 142 -62.62 87.41 -75.14
CA GLU A 142 -63.51 86.39 -74.55
C GLU A 142 -63.50 85.08 -75.36
N LEU A 143 -63.36 85.16 -76.69
CA LEU A 143 -63.17 83.98 -77.54
C LEU A 143 -61.77 83.38 -77.38
N GLU A 144 -60.71 84.20 -77.40
CA GLU A 144 -59.32 83.78 -77.14
C GLU A 144 -59.14 83.33 -75.69
N LYS A 145 -59.87 83.90 -74.72
CA LYS A 145 -59.88 83.44 -73.31
C LYS A 145 -60.62 82.13 -73.16
N LYS A 146 -61.73 81.89 -73.89
CA LYS A 146 -62.41 80.59 -73.90
C LYS A 146 -61.55 79.51 -74.58
N GLU A 147 -60.89 79.82 -75.68
CA GLU A 147 -59.94 78.90 -76.32
C GLU A 147 -58.68 78.68 -75.48
N ALA A 148 -58.15 79.72 -74.81
CA ALA A 148 -57.02 79.60 -73.89
C ALA A 148 -57.41 78.88 -72.59
N GLU A 149 -58.62 79.07 -72.07
CA GLU A 149 -59.16 78.32 -70.92
C GLU A 149 -59.43 76.86 -71.30
N GLU A 150 -59.91 76.57 -72.52
CA GLU A 150 -60.09 75.20 -73.02
C GLU A 150 -58.74 74.52 -73.29
N GLN A 151 -57.75 75.23 -73.84
CA GLN A 151 -56.39 74.72 -74.00
C GLN A 151 -55.68 74.54 -72.66
N ALA A 152 -55.87 75.45 -71.70
CA ALA A 152 -55.35 75.31 -70.34
C ALA A 152 -56.00 74.13 -69.61
N LEU A 153 -57.32 73.92 -69.78
CA LEU A 153 -58.03 72.77 -69.22
C LEU A 153 -57.55 71.46 -69.85
N LYS A 154 -57.35 71.41 -71.17
CA LYS A 154 -56.77 70.23 -71.86
C LYS A 154 -55.34 69.96 -71.41
N GLN A 155 -54.52 70.99 -71.25
CA GLN A 155 -53.14 70.86 -70.73
C GLN A 155 -53.13 70.43 -69.25
N GLU A 156 -54.06 70.92 -68.43
CA GLU A 156 -54.21 70.52 -67.04
C GLU A 156 -54.67 69.06 -66.92
N ASP A 157 -55.64 68.63 -67.73
CA ASP A 157 -56.09 67.24 -67.77
C ASP A 157 -55.01 66.29 -68.33
N GLU A 158 -54.26 66.69 -69.36
CA GLU A 158 -53.12 65.91 -69.87
C GLU A 158 -51.99 65.81 -68.83
N LYS A 159 -51.71 66.91 -68.12
CA LYS A 159 -50.76 66.91 -66.99
C LYS A 159 -51.24 66.04 -65.83
N ARG A 160 -52.53 66.07 -65.49
CA ARG A 160 -53.12 65.18 -64.47
C ARG A 160 -53.02 63.71 -64.88
N LEU A 161 -53.24 63.40 -66.16
CA LEU A 161 -53.09 62.03 -66.68
C LEU A 161 -51.63 61.57 -66.63
N ALA A 162 -50.69 62.45 -66.99
CA ALA A 162 -49.25 62.19 -66.93
C ALA A 162 -48.77 62.01 -65.48
N ASP A 163 -49.24 62.86 -64.56
CA ASP A 163 -48.94 62.76 -63.12
C ASP A 163 -49.53 61.47 -62.51
N GLU A 164 -50.73 61.05 -62.92
CA GLU A 164 -51.34 59.79 -62.50
C GLU A 164 -50.59 58.57 -63.05
N GLN A 165 -50.15 58.60 -64.31
CA GLN A 165 -49.32 57.55 -64.91
C GLN A 165 -47.95 57.47 -64.23
N ALA A 166 -47.29 58.61 -63.97
CA ALA A 166 -46.01 58.67 -63.26
C ALA A 166 -46.15 58.12 -61.83
N ARG A 167 -47.24 58.45 -61.12
CA ARG A 167 -47.52 57.91 -59.79
C ARG A 167 -47.77 56.41 -59.81
N LYS A 168 -48.53 55.89 -60.79
CA LYS A 168 -48.75 54.44 -60.98
C LYS A 168 -47.45 53.70 -61.26
N GLN A 169 -46.59 54.25 -62.13
CA GLN A 169 -45.27 53.68 -62.43
C GLN A 169 -44.35 53.69 -61.20
N GLN A 170 -44.32 54.78 -60.43
CA GLN A 170 -43.56 54.83 -59.17
C GLN A 170 -44.07 53.84 -58.13
N GLU A 171 -45.39 53.69 -58.00
CA GLU A 171 -45.98 52.71 -57.08
C GLU A 171 -45.65 51.27 -57.49
N GLU A 172 -45.70 50.96 -58.79
CA GLU A 172 -45.31 49.65 -59.32
C GLU A 172 -43.81 49.37 -59.13
N GLN A 173 -42.93 50.34 -59.41
CA GLN A 173 -41.50 50.22 -59.16
C GLN A 173 -41.21 50.02 -57.67
N LYS A 174 -41.91 50.75 -56.79
CA LYS A 174 -41.77 50.58 -55.34
C LYS A 174 -42.23 49.19 -54.89
N ARG A 175 -43.35 48.68 -55.42
CA ARG A 175 -43.82 47.31 -55.11
C ARG A 175 -42.83 46.24 -55.55
N LEU A 176 -42.24 46.38 -56.73
CA LEU A 176 -41.21 45.46 -57.23
C LEU A 176 -39.93 45.52 -56.37
N ALA A 177 -39.50 46.72 -55.98
CA ALA A 177 -38.36 46.91 -55.09
C ALA A 177 -38.61 46.31 -53.70
N ASP A 178 -39.79 46.53 -53.11
CA ASP A 178 -40.19 45.96 -51.82
C ASP A 178 -40.28 44.42 -51.89
N GLU A 179 -40.79 43.85 -52.99
CA GLU A 179 -40.83 42.41 -53.20
C GLU A 179 -39.42 41.80 -53.35
N GLN A 180 -38.52 42.45 -54.10
CA GLN A 180 -37.13 42.01 -54.24
C GLN A 180 -36.39 42.09 -52.90
N ALA A 181 -36.56 43.19 -52.14
CA ALA A 181 -35.97 43.34 -50.82
C ALA A 181 -36.45 42.25 -49.85
N ARG A 182 -37.76 41.93 -49.87
CA ARG A 182 -38.32 40.85 -49.05
C ARG A 182 -37.78 39.47 -49.45
N LYS A 183 -37.65 39.17 -50.75
CA LYS A 183 -37.06 37.91 -51.23
C LYS A 183 -35.59 37.78 -50.82
N GLN A 184 -34.80 38.84 -50.96
CA GLN A 184 -33.41 38.86 -50.52
C GLN A 184 -33.28 38.67 -49.01
N GLN A 185 -34.14 39.32 -48.23
CA GLN A 185 -34.14 39.17 -46.77
C GLN A 185 -34.53 37.75 -46.35
N GLU A 186 -35.51 37.13 -47.01
CA GLU A 186 -35.91 35.75 -46.74
C GLU A 186 -34.80 34.75 -47.12
N GLU A 187 -34.13 34.95 -48.25
CA GLU A 187 -32.98 34.13 -48.65
C GLU A 187 -31.79 34.28 -47.69
N GLN A 188 -31.44 35.50 -47.28
CA GLN A 188 -30.41 35.74 -46.27
C GLN A 188 -30.77 35.07 -44.94
N LYS A 189 -32.03 35.16 -44.50
CA LYS A 189 -32.49 34.49 -43.28
C LYS A 189 -32.38 32.97 -43.41
N ARG A 190 -32.77 32.39 -44.55
CA ARG A 190 -32.64 30.94 -44.80
C ARG A 190 -31.18 30.49 -44.76
N LEU A 191 -30.26 31.24 -45.36
CA LEU A 191 -28.82 30.95 -45.32
C LEU A 191 -28.26 31.06 -43.89
N ALA A 192 -28.66 32.08 -43.14
CA ALA A 192 -28.26 32.25 -41.74
C ALA A 192 -28.78 31.10 -40.86
N ASP A 193 -30.05 30.70 -41.02
CA ASP A 193 -30.65 29.58 -40.29
C ASP A 193 -29.96 28.24 -40.66
N GLU A 194 -29.61 28.04 -41.93
CA GLU A 194 -28.88 26.84 -42.38
C GLU A 194 -27.45 26.80 -41.82
N GLN A 195 -26.73 27.93 -41.82
CA GLN A 195 -25.40 28.04 -41.21
C GLN A 195 -25.46 27.80 -39.70
N ALA A 196 -26.43 28.39 -39.00
CA ALA A 196 -26.62 28.18 -37.57
C ALA A 196 -26.90 26.71 -37.25
N ARG A 197 -27.75 26.05 -38.05
CA ARG A 197 -28.03 24.61 -37.90
C ARG A 197 -26.79 23.75 -38.14
N LYS A 198 -26.00 24.03 -39.20
CA LYS A 198 -24.75 23.33 -39.49
C LYS A 198 -23.73 23.48 -38.35
N GLN A 199 -23.55 24.69 -37.84
CA GLN A 199 -22.66 24.96 -36.70
C GLN A 199 -23.14 24.23 -35.44
N GLN A 200 -24.44 24.22 -35.16
CA GLN A 200 -25.00 23.51 -34.01
C GLN A 200 -24.82 21.99 -34.13
N GLU A 201 -25.01 21.42 -35.32
CA GLU A 201 -24.79 20.01 -35.58
C GLU A 201 -23.32 19.62 -35.44
N GLU A 202 -22.40 20.44 -35.94
CA GLU A 202 -20.95 20.23 -35.78
C GLU A 202 -20.52 20.32 -34.30
N GLN A 203 -21.00 21.33 -33.57
CA GLN A 203 -20.74 21.44 -32.13
C GLN A 203 -21.28 20.22 -31.36
N LYS A 204 -22.47 19.73 -31.73
CA LYS A 204 -23.04 18.52 -31.12
C LYS A 204 -22.18 17.30 -31.44
N ARG A 205 -21.74 17.13 -32.69
CA ARG A 205 -20.85 16.02 -33.08
C ARG A 205 -19.53 16.05 -32.31
N LEU A 206 -18.92 17.22 -32.15
CA LEU A 206 -17.69 17.39 -31.37
C LEU A 206 -17.92 17.09 -29.89
N ALA A 207 -19.04 17.53 -29.32
CA ALA A 207 -19.40 17.23 -27.93
C ALA A 207 -19.63 15.73 -27.71
N ASP A 208 -20.34 15.07 -28.62
CA ASP A 208 -20.61 13.62 -28.58
C ASP A 208 -19.31 12.83 -28.74
N GLU A 209 -18.40 13.24 -29.63
CA GLU A 209 -17.08 12.61 -29.81
C GLU A 209 -16.19 12.78 -28.56
N GLN A 210 -16.16 13.98 -27.97
CA GLN A 210 -15.42 14.23 -26.72
C GLN A 210 -16.00 13.41 -25.56
N ALA A 211 -17.32 13.34 -25.43
CA ALA A 211 -17.98 12.53 -24.41
C ALA A 211 -17.66 11.05 -24.59
N ARG A 212 -17.68 10.54 -25.83
CA ARG A 212 -17.29 9.15 -26.13
C ARG A 212 -15.82 8.87 -25.81
N LYS A 213 -14.90 9.75 -26.18
CA LYS A 213 -13.47 9.60 -25.86
C LYS A 213 -13.23 9.60 -24.34
N GLN A 214 -13.89 10.49 -23.60
CA GLN A 214 -13.81 10.52 -22.13
C GLN A 214 -14.39 9.26 -21.50
N GLN A 215 -15.51 8.74 -22.00
CA GLN A 215 -16.08 7.48 -21.52
C GLN A 215 -15.16 6.29 -21.81
N GLU A 216 -14.55 6.23 -22.99
CA GLU A 216 -13.61 5.17 -23.36
C GLU A 216 -12.35 5.22 -22.51
N GLU A 217 -11.80 6.41 -22.25
CA GLU A 217 -10.66 6.59 -21.36
C GLU A 217 -10.99 6.19 -19.91
N GLN A 218 -12.15 6.62 -19.39
CA GLN A 218 -12.60 6.20 -18.06
C GLN A 218 -12.78 4.69 -17.96
N LYS A 219 -13.35 4.05 -19.00
CA LYS A 219 -13.49 2.60 -19.06
C LYS A 219 -12.13 1.91 -19.08
N ARG A 220 -11.18 2.38 -19.90
CA ARG A 220 -9.81 1.84 -19.94
C ARG A 220 -9.11 1.95 -18.59
N LEU A 221 -9.25 3.08 -17.89
CA LEU A 221 -8.68 3.26 -16.55
C LEU A 221 -9.34 2.34 -15.52
N ALA A 222 -10.66 2.16 -15.59
CA ALA A 222 -11.39 1.24 -14.72
C ALA A 222 -10.97 -0.22 -14.97
N ASP A 223 -10.87 -0.63 -16.23
CA ASP A 223 -10.42 -1.98 -16.63
C ASP A 223 -8.95 -2.23 -16.22
N GLU A 224 -8.07 -1.24 -16.35
CA GLU A 224 -6.68 -1.32 -15.89
C GLU A 224 -6.59 -1.43 -14.35
N GLN A 225 -7.38 -0.65 -13.62
CA GLN A 225 -7.44 -0.73 -12.16
C GLN A 225 -7.98 -2.08 -11.70
N ALA A 226 -9.06 -2.58 -12.32
CA ALA A 226 -9.62 -3.90 -12.02
C ALA A 226 -8.59 -5.01 -12.28
N ARG A 227 -7.87 -4.95 -13.40
CA ARG A 227 -6.81 -5.91 -13.71
C ARG A 227 -5.67 -5.86 -12.70
N LYS A 228 -5.21 -4.68 -12.30
CA LYS A 228 -4.15 -4.53 -11.27
C LYS A 228 -4.59 -5.09 -9.92
N GLN A 229 -5.82 -4.81 -9.50
CA GLN A 229 -6.39 -5.37 -8.27
C GLN A 229 -6.51 -6.89 -8.33
N GLN A 230 -6.95 -7.44 -9.45
CA GLN A 230 -7.05 -8.88 -9.65
C GLN A 230 -5.67 -9.55 -9.64
N GLU A 231 -4.66 -8.95 -10.26
CA GLU A 231 -3.28 -9.44 -10.26
C GLU A 231 -2.68 -9.39 -8.84
N GLU A 232 -2.92 -8.31 -8.09
CA GLU A 232 -2.49 -8.19 -6.69
C GLU A 232 -3.16 -9.24 -5.78
N GLN A 233 -4.48 -9.42 -5.91
CA GLN A 233 -5.21 -10.46 -5.18
C GLN A 233 -4.68 -11.86 -5.51
N LYS A 234 -4.41 -12.14 -6.78
CA LYS A 234 -3.83 -13.42 -7.20
C LYS A 234 -2.44 -13.62 -6.60
N ARG A 235 -1.58 -12.60 -6.63
CA ARG A 235 -0.25 -12.66 -6.01
C ARG A 235 -0.31 -12.92 -4.51
N LEU A 236 -1.25 -12.28 -3.80
CA LEU A 236 -1.46 -12.50 -2.37
C LEU A 236 -1.97 -13.92 -2.09
N ALA A 237 -2.90 -14.42 -2.91
CA ALA A 237 -3.39 -15.79 -2.80
C ALA A 237 -2.28 -16.83 -3.08
N ASP A 238 -1.47 -16.63 -4.11
CA ASP A 238 -0.34 -17.49 -4.46
C ASP A 238 0.74 -17.47 -3.35
N GLU A 239 1.02 -16.29 -2.76
CA GLU A 239 1.95 -16.17 -1.63
C GLU A 239 1.43 -16.88 -0.37
N GLN A 240 0.13 -16.72 -0.06
CA GLN A 240 -0.49 -17.41 1.07
C GLN A 240 -0.48 -18.93 0.87
N ALA A 241 -0.84 -19.42 -0.31
CA ALA A 241 -0.79 -20.85 -0.64
C ALA A 241 0.62 -21.41 -0.51
N ARG A 242 1.63 -20.69 -1.01
CA ARG A 242 3.04 -21.09 -0.86
C ARG A 242 3.48 -21.14 0.61
N LYS A 243 3.12 -20.14 1.42
CA LYS A 243 3.44 -20.15 2.86
C LYS A 243 2.79 -21.32 3.59
N GLN A 244 1.51 -21.60 3.31
CA GLN A 244 0.80 -22.75 3.87
C GLN A 244 1.44 -24.07 3.45
N GLN A 245 1.83 -24.21 2.18
CA GLN A 245 2.50 -25.40 1.69
C GLN A 245 3.88 -25.60 2.34
N GLU A 246 4.65 -24.52 2.51
CA GLU A 246 5.95 -24.55 3.18
C GLU A 246 5.82 -24.92 4.66
N GLU A 247 4.81 -24.37 5.36
CA GLU A 247 4.50 -24.71 6.75
C GLU A 247 4.06 -26.17 6.89
N GLN A 248 3.16 -26.66 6.03
CA GLN A 248 2.76 -28.07 6.01
C GLN A 248 3.94 -29.00 5.76
N LYS A 249 4.83 -28.64 4.81
CA LYS A 249 6.04 -29.41 4.55
C LYS A 249 6.97 -29.43 5.76
N ARG A 250 7.19 -28.29 6.42
CA ARG A 250 8.01 -28.22 7.64
C ARG A 250 7.43 -29.08 8.77
N LEU A 251 6.12 -29.07 8.95
CA LEU A 251 5.43 -29.92 9.93
C LEU A 251 5.57 -31.41 9.59
N ALA A 252 5.42 -31.77 8.31
CA ALA A 252 5.61 -33.14 7.84
C ALA A 252 7.06 -33.62 8.03
N ASP A 253 8.04 -32.79 7.68
CA ASP A 253 9.47 -33.08 7.85
C ASP A 253 9.83 -33.20 9.34
N GLU A 254 9.29 -32.34 10.21
CA GLU A 254 9.48 -32.43 11.67
C GLU A 254 8.85 -33.70 12.26
N GLN A 255 7.64 -34.06 11.83
CA GLN A 255 6.98 -35.30 12.25
C GLN A 255 7.77 -36.54 11.80
N ALA A 256 8.23 -36.58 10.55
CA ALA A 256 9.05 -37.65 10.02
C ALA A 256 10.36 -37.80 10.79
N ARG A 257 11.02 -36.68 11.13
CA ARG A 257 12.25 -36.69 11.93
C ARG A 257 11.99 -37.21 13.36
N LYS A 258 10.91 -36.78 14.01
CA LYS A 258 10.54 -37.28 15.35
C LYS A 258 10.25 -38.79 15.32
N GLN A 259 9.53 -39.27 14.31
CA GLN A 259 9.26 -40.70 14.15
C GLN A 259 10.55 -41.50 13.90
N GLN A 260 11.47 -41.00 13.07
CA GLN A 260 12.77 -41.64 12.86
C GLN A 260 13.61 -41.66 14.14
N GLU A 261 13.63 -40.58 14.91
CA GLU A 261 14.36 -40.50 16.18
C GLU A 261 13.78 -41.46 17.21
N GLU A 262 12.45 -41.57 17.31
CA GLU A 262 11.77 -42.53 18.18
C GLU A 262 12.04 -43.98 17.76
N GLN A 263 11.94 -44.30 16.46
CA GLN A 263 12.28 -45.62 15.94
C GLN A 263 13.74 -45.99 16.24
N LYS A 264 14.67 -45.05 16.06
CA LYS A 264 16.08 -45.27 16.39
C LYS A 264 16.28 -45.51 17.89
N ARG A 265 15.64 -44.72 18.75
CA ARG A 265 15.69 -44.93 20.21
C ARG A 265 15.16 -46.31 20.60
N LEU A 266 14.05 -46.75 20.01
CA LEU A 266 13.49 -48.07 20.25
C LEU A 266 14.43 -49.18 19.76
N ALA A 267 15.05 -49.01 18.59
CA ALA A 267 16.03 -49.95 18.05
C ALA A 267 17.29 -50.03 18.94
N ASP A 268 17.83 -48.90 19.38
CA ASP A 268 18.99 -48.82 20.26
C ASP A 268 18.67 -49.44 21.64
N GLU A 269 17.46 -49.21 22.18
CA GLU A 269 17.01 -49.82 23.44
C GLU A 269 16.85 -51.34 23.30
N GLN A 270 16.27 -51.83 22.19
CA GLN A 270 16.16 -53.26 21.91
C GLN A 270 17.53 -53.91 21.75
N ALA A 271 18.45 -53.30 21.02
CA ALA A 271 19.81 -53.79 20.84
C ALA A 271 20.56 -53.87 22.18
N ARG A 272 20.42 -52.86 23.05
CA ARG A 272 21.01 -52.86 24.38
C ARG A 272 20.42 -53.95 25.27
N LYS A 273 19.09 -54.16 25.25
CA LYS A 273 18.45 -55.27 26.00
C LYS A 273 18.92 -56.63 25.51
N GLN A 274 19.05 -56.82 24.20
CA GLN A 274 19.58 -58.05 23.62
C GLN A 274 21.03 -58.29 23.99
N GLN A 275 21.89 -57.26 23.98
CA GLN A 275 23.28 -57.37 24.42
C GLN A 275 23.37 -57.70 25.93
N GLU A 276 22.54 -57.07 26.76
CA GLU A 276 22.52 -57.36 28.21
C GLU A 276 22.07 -58.80 28.47
N GLU A 277 21.04 -59.28 27.76
CA GLU A 277 20.56 -60.66 27.86
C GLU A 277 21.61 -61.66 27.37
N GLN A 278 22.25 -61.42 26.22
CA GLN A 278 23.37 -62.25 25.74
C GLN A 278 24.52 -62.31 26.73
N LYS A 279 24.88 -61.17 27.34
CA LYS A 279 25.92 -61.13 28.38
C LYS A 279 25.51 -61.91 29.62
N ARG A 280 24.25 -61.80 30.08
CA ARG A 280 23.73 -62.59 31.21
C ARG A 280 23.80 -64.09 30.90
N GLN A 281 23.38 -64.50 29.71
CA GLN A 281 23.45 -65.90 29.28
C GLN A 281 24.89 -66.40 29.19
N ALA A 282 25.81 -65.60 28.66
CA ALA A 282 27.23 -65.93 28.62
C ALA A 282 27.85 -66.04 30.02
N ASP A 283 27.56 -65.09 30.92
CA ASP A 283 28.02 -65.10 32.31
C ASP A 283 27.45 -66.32 33.07
N GLU A 284 26.18 -66.68 32.84
CA GLU A 284 25.54 -67.87 33.41
C GLU A 284 26.16 -69.17 32.88
N GLN A 285 26.41 -69.26 31.57
CA GLN A 285 27.09 -70.42 30.96
C GLN A 285 28.52 -70.56 31.49
N ALA A 286 29.27 -69.48 31.60
CA ALA A 286 30.63 -69.49 32.15
C ALA A 286 30.63 -69.95 33.61
N ARG A 287 29.67 -69.50 34.43
CA ARG A 287 29.51 -69.94 35.81
C ARG A 287 29.18 -71.43 35.90
N LYS A 288 28.27 -71.93 35.05
CA LYS A 288 27.94 -73.38 34.98
C LYS A 288 29.17 -74.21 34.59
N GLN A 289 29.94 -73.77 33.61
CA GLN A 289 31.18 -74.44 33.19
C GLN A 289 32.24 -74.44 34.30
N GLN A 290 32.42 -73.33 35.01
CA GLN A 290 33.33 -73.27 36.16
C GLN A 290 32.88 -74.19 37.29
N GLU A 291 31.58 -74.25 37.58
CA GLU A 291 31.04 -75.16 38.60
C GLU A 291 31.23 -76.64 38.20
N GLU A 292 30.98 -76.99 36.93
CA GLU A 292 31.22 -78.32 36.35
C GLU A 292 32.71 -78.71 36.44
N GLN A 293 33.62 -77.82 36.02
CA GLN A 293 35.07 -78.05 36.12
C GLN A 293 35.50 -78.24 37.57
N LYS A 294 34.97 -77.44 38.50
CA LYS A 294 35.25 -77.59 39.92
C LYS A 294 34.75 -78.93 40.45
N ARG A 295 33.53 -79.38 40.07
CA ARG A 295 33.00 -80.70 40.43
C ARG A 295 33.88 -81.82 39.89
N GLN A 296 34.32 -81.74 38.64
CA GLN A 296 35.22 -82.73 38.03
C GLN A 296 36.59 -82.76 38.73
N ALA A 297 37.15 -81.60 39.08
CA ALA A 297 38.40 -81.51 39.82
C ALA A 297 38.26 -82.08 41.24
N ASP A 298 37.18 -81.74 41.95
CA ASP A 298 36.86 -82.28 43.27
C ASP A 298 36.67 -83.82 43.21
N GLU A 299 36.02 -84.34 42.16
CA GLU A 299 35.86 -85.80 41.94
C GLU A 299 37.19 -86.49 41.63
N GLN A 300 38.05 -85.90 40.78
CA GLN A 300 39.38 -86.42 40.49
C GLN A 300 40.26 -86.44 41.74
N ALA A 301 40.24 -85.37 42.54
CA ALA A 301 40.97 -85.30 43.80
C ALA A 301 40.50 -86.39 44.78
N ARG A 302 39.18 -86.63 44.85
CA ARG A 302 38.62 -87.70 45.68
C ARG A 302 39.07 -89.09 45.23
N LYS A 303 39.09 -89.37 43.91
CA LYS A 303 39.63 -90.63 43.37
C LYS A 303 41.11 -90.83 43.68
N GLN A 304 41.93 -89.78 43.52
CA GLN A 304 43.36 -89.83 43.87
C GLN A 304 43.61 -90.07 45.36
N GLN A 305 42.81 -89.45 46.23
CA GLN A 305 42.87 -89.70 47.67
C GLN A 305 42.49 -91.15 47.99
N GLU A 306 41.44 -91.68 47.36
CA GLU A 306 41.00 -93.06 47.55
C GLU A 306 42.07 -94.07 47.08
N ASP A 307 42.72 -93.81 45.95
CA ASP A 307 43.87 -94.60 45.46
C ASP A 307 45.07 -94.54 46.41
N GLN A 308 45.44 -93.35 46.92
CA GLN A 308 46.52 -93.22 47.91
C GLN A 308 46.19 -93.96 49.22
N GLN A 309 44.94 -93.92 49.66
CA GLN A 309 44.48 -94.62 50.85
C GLN A 309 44.57 -96.14 50.65
N LYS A 310 44.25 -96.63 49.44
CA LYS A 310 44.41 -98.04 49.03
C LYS A 310 45.87 -98.48 49.03
N VAL A 311 46.80 -97.63 48.59
CA VAL A 311 48.25 -97.89 48.63
C VAL A 311 48.79 -97.88 50.07
N GLN A 312 48.33 -96.96 50.91
CA GLN A 312 48.72 -96.90 52.33
C GLN A 312 48.19 -98.08 53.14
N GLN A 313 47.00 -98.59 52.82
CA GLN A 313 46.48 -99.85 53.39
C GLN A 313 47.25 -101.08 52.91
N ALA A 314 47.89 -101.05 51.73
CA ALA A 314 48.74 -102.13 51.25
C ALA A 314 50.15 -102.13 51.88
N GLN A 315 50.59 -101.04 52.53
CA GLN A 315 51.92 -100.91 53.15
C GLN A 315 51.93 -101.03 54.69
N THR A 316 50.79 -101.22 55.34
CA THR A 316 50.71 -101.45 56.80
C THR A 316 50.42 -102.91 57.14
N GLN A 317 51.44 -103.76 56.96
CA GLN A 317 51.58 -105.02 57.73
C GLN A 317 52.55 -104.76 58.90
N PRO A 318 52.10 -104.84 60.17
CA PRO A 318 52.98 -104.61 61.32
C PRO A 318 53.99 -105.76 61.51
N ALA A 319 55.29 -105.46 61.41
CA ALA A 319 56.37 -106.35 61.85
C ALA A 319 56.47 -106.32 63.38
N ALA A 320 56.31 -107.50 64.00
CA ALA A 320 56.27 -107.70 65.44
C ALA A 320 57.65 -107.57 66.11
N SER A 321 57.62 -106.99 67.32
CA SER A 321 58.70 -106.86 68.29
C SER A 321 59.17 -108.23 68.82
N ASN A 322 60.48 -108.48 68.77
CA ASN A 322 61.15 -109.69 69.27
C ASN A 322 61.57 -109.51 70.74
N ASN A 323 60.78 -110.05 71.67
CA ASN A 323 61.17 -110.25 73.06
C ASN A 323 62.10 -111.47 73.15
N SER A 324 63.41 -111.25 73.19
CA SER A 324 64.39 -112.32 73.41
C SER A 324 64.31 -112.81 74.86
N ASN A 325 63.93 -114.07 75.01
CA ASN A 325 63.76 -114.78 76.27
C ASN A 325 65.13 -115.04 76.94
N VAL A 326 65.66 -114.07 77.69
CA VAL A 326 66.88 -114.22 78.49
C VAL A 326 66.55 -115.09 79.70
N THR A 327 67.39 -116.08 80.04
CA THR A 327 67.20 -116.97 81.21
C THR A 327 68.53 -117.17 81.92
N TYR A 328 68.58 -116.94 83.23
CA TYR A 328 69.78 -117.11 84.06
C TYR A 328 69.72 -118.40 84.87
N LYS A 329 70.86 -119.09 85.01
CA LYS A 329 70.92 -120.37 85.73
C LYS A 329 70.93 -120.21 87.25
N ASN A 330 71.57 -119.15 87.76
CA ASN A 330 71.65 -118.84 89.19
C ASN A 330 71.92 -117.34 89.45
N CYS A 331 71.80 -116.91 90.71
CA CYS A 331 72.01 -115.52 91.09
C CYS A 331 73.44 -115.00 90.88
N THR A 332 74.45 -115.87 90.85
CA THR A 332 75.82 -115.47 90.53
C THR A 332 75.94 -114.99 89.10
N GLU A 333 75.26 -115.65 88.16
CA GLU A 333 75.22 -115.22 86.75
C GLU A 333 74.52 -113.86 86.59
N VAL A 334 73.42 -113.64 87.32
CA VAL A 334 72.69 -112.36 87.34
C VAL A 334 73.57 -111.23 87.88
N LYS A 335 74.29 -111.47 88.98
CA LYS A 335 75.21 -110.49 89.58
C LYS A 335 76.40 -110.21 88.68
N ASN A 336 77.01 -111.23 88.07
CA ASN A 336 78.11 -111.06 87.12
C ASN A 336 77.69 -110.30 85.85
N ALA A 337 76.43 -110.45 85.42
CA ALA A 337 75.85 -109.66 84.34
C ALA A 337 75.50 -108.22 84.77
N GLY A 338 75.67 -107.86 86.04
CA GLY A 338 75.33 -106.55 86.60
C GLY A 338 73.84 -106.24 86.60
N LYS A 339 72.98 -107.27 86.58
CA LYS A 339 71.51 -107.12 86.51
C LYS A 339 70.80 -107.42 87.83
N ALA A 340 71.54 -107.64 88.91
CA ALA A 340 70.96 -107.84 90.24
C ALA A 340 70.73 -106.48 90.95
N PRO A 341 69.62 -106.30 91.68
CA PRO A 341 68.47 -107.22 91.82
C PRO A 341 67.57 -107.25 90.56
N LEU A 342 67.01 -108.43 90.24
CA LEU A 342 66.09 -108.65 89.11
C LEU A 342 64.63 -108.56 89.56
N TYR A 343 63.79 -107.81 88.84
CA TYR A 343 62.36 -107.62 89.16
C TYR A 343 61.44 -108.44 88.24
N ARG A 344 60.22 -108.75 88.71
CA ARG A 344 59.27 -109.66 88.02
C ARG A 344 58.96 -109.30 86.56
N ASP A 345 58.96 -108.02 86.21
CA ASP A 345 58.66 -107.55 84.85
C ASP A 345 59.91 -107.39 83.95
N GLN A 346 61.09 -107.77 84.48
CA GLN A 346 62.33 -107.73 83.71
C GLN A 346 62.61 -109.07 83.02
N PRO A 347 63.08 -109.04 81.76
CA PRO A 347 63.46 -110.26 81.04
C PRO A 347 64.56 -111.00 81.79
N GLY A 348 64.36 -112.29 82.02
CA GLY A 348 65.28 -113.14 82.79
C GLY A 348 64.96 -113.29 84.28
N TYR A 349 63.98 -112.56 84.82
CA TYR A 349 63.42 -112.92 86.11
C TYR A 349 62.76 -114.30 86.05
N SER A 350 63.03 -115.13 87.04
CA SER A 350 62.27 -116.36 87.27
C SER A 350 62.10 -116.57 88.77
N SER A 351 60.97 -117.14 89.18
CA SER A 351 60.69 -117.49 90.58
C SER A 351 61.69 -118.49 91.17
N LYS A 352 62.55 -119.13 90.36
CA LYS A 352 63.63 -120.00 90.83
C LYS A 352 64.84 -119.23 91.37
N LEU A 353 65.01 -117.98 90.97
CA LEU A 353 66.10 -117.09 91.41
C LEU A 353 65.69 -116.23 92.61
N ASP A 354 64.39 -116.14 92.87
CA ASP A 354 63.76 -115.43 93.99
C ASP A 354 63.40 -116.44 95.08
N ARG A 355 64.31 -116.65 96.02
CA ARG A 355 64.21 -117.75 97.01
C ARG A 355 63.18 -117.46 98.10
N ASP A 356 62.96 -116.20 98.44
CA ASP A 356 61.97 -115.69 99.39
C ASP A 356 60.63 -115.35 98.72
N GLY A 357 60.59 -115.19 97.39
CA GLY A 357 59.37 -115.05 96.61
C GLY A 357 58.73 -113.66 96.70
N ASP A 358 59.48 -112.65 97.11
CA ASP A 358 58.99 -111.30 97.35
C ASP A 358 58.88 -110.45 96.06
N GLY A 359 59.28 -111.00 94.92
CA GLY A 359 59.26 -110.33 93.62
C GLY A 359 60.60 -109.74 93.21
N VAL A 360 61.65 -109.89 94.03
CA VAL A 360 63.00 -109.35 93.79
C VAL A 360 64.04 -110.46 93.87
N ALA A 361 64.48 -110.96 92.72
CA ALA A 361 65.48 -112.03 92.67
C ALA A 361 66.91 -111.50 92.91
N CYS A 362 67.71 -112.29 93.65
CA CYS A 362 69.15 -112.12 93.81
C CYS A 362 69.61 -110.83 94.53
N GLU A 363 68.78 -110.29 95.42
CA GLU A 363 69.04 -109.06 96.20
C GLU A 363 70.14 -109.20 97.27
N LYS A 364 70.36 -110.41 97.81
CA LYS A 364 71.32 -110.70 98.89
C LYS A 364 72.62 -111.28 98.36
#